data_AF-A0A846GMX0-F1
#
_entry.id   AF-A0A846GMX0-F1
#
_cell.length_a   1.000
_cell.length_b   1.000
_cell.length_c   1.000
_cell.angle_alpha   90.00
_cell.angle_beta   90.00
_cell.angle_gamma   90.00
#
_symmetry.space_group_name_H-M   'P 1'
#
loop_
_entity.id
_entity.type
_entity.pdbx_description
1 polymer ?
#
loop_
_entity_poly.entity_id
_entity_poly.type
_entity_poly.pdbx_seq_one_letter_code
_entity_poly.pdbx_strand_id
1 'polypeptide(L)'
;MQLRSLRLEKLNLKPLKNFTLNWELSKKKKKKKAESDQVKPVVVNRSPGFSSRFKEDLAWWFKHDFKVASKILDLVTAVMDNPFEGIGKPEPLKYMDANIWSRRIDLEHRLVYRVGSSQIDFLACRYHYE
;
A
#
# COMPACT_ATOMS: atom_id res chain seq x y z
N MET A 1 83.32 22.81 -11.65
CA MET A 1 83.66 24.25 -11.68
C MET A 1 82.74 24.99 -10.72
N GLN A 2 83.30 25.97 -10.01
CA GLN A 2 82.76 26.68 -8.84
C GLN A 2 81.42 27.42 -9.00
N LEU A 3 80.62 27.32 -7.93
CA LEU A 3 79.93 28.36 -7.14
C LEU A 3 79.81 29.80 -7.69
N ARG A 4 78.61 30.37 -7.56
CA ARG A 4 78.30 31.75 -7.09
C ARG A 4 76.78 31.85 -6.86
N SER A 5 76.29 31.77 -5.62
CA SER A 5 76.17 32.79 -4.57
C SER A 5 75.10 33.88 -4.83
N LEU A 6 74.19 34.00 -3.84
CA LEU A 6 73.54 35.22 -3.33
C LEU A 6 72.41 35.83 -4.19
N ARG A 7 71.33 36.44 -3.65
CA ARG A 7 70.78 36.63 -2.29
C ARG A 7 69.42 37.34 -2.46
N LEU A 8 68.42 36.92 -1.69
CA LEU A 8 67.19 37.59 -1.21
C LEU A 8 66.46 38.62 -2.10
N GLU A 9 65.17 38.36 -2.33
CA GLU A 9 64.13 39.36 -2.07
C GLU A 9 62.84 38.69 -1.56
N LYS A 10 62.36 39.15 -0.40
CA LYS A 10 61.14 38.71 0.26
C LYS A 10 60.00 39.62 -0.18
N LEU A 11 58.98 39.12 -0.89
CA LEU A 11 57.65 39.74 -0.89
C LEU A 11 56.52 38.71 -1.05
N ASN A 12 56.02 38.29 0.12
CA ASN A 12 54.61 38.16 0.49
C ASN A 12 53.59 37.83 -0.61
N LEU A 13 53.31 36.53 -0.80
CA LEU A 13 52.02 36.07 -1.30
C LEU A 13 51.50 34.98 -0.36
N LYS A 14 50.37 35.28 0.30
CA LYS A 14 49.68 34.42 1.24
C LYS A 14 49.34 33.08 0.55
N PRO A 15 49.57 31.92 1.19
CA PRO A 15 49.11 30.65 0.64
C PRO A 15 47.57 30.63 0.64
N LEU A 16 46.98 30.43 -0.53
CA LEU A 16 45.56 30.11 -0.70
C LEU A 16 45.29 28.73 -0.06
N LYS A 17 45.04 28.71 1.24
CA LYS A 17 44.56 27.52 1.97
C LYS A 17 43.07 27.32 1.74
N ASN A 18 42.67 27.02 0.50
CA ASN A 18 41.26 26.75 0.20
C ASN A 18 41.11 25.39 -0.49
N PHE A 19 41.59 24.32 0.15
CA PHE A 19 41.24 22.96 -0.28
C PHE A 19 41.17 21.96 0.88
N THR A 20 40.70 22.39 2.05
CA THR A 20 40.33 21.48 3.17
C THR A 20 39.24 22.11 4.03
N LEU A 21 38.16 22.62 3.43
CA LEU A 21 37.05 23.21 4.19
C LEU A 21 35.73 23.13 3.43
N ASN A 22 35.35 21.94 2.99
CA ASN A 22 33.97 21.67 2.55
C ASN A 22 33.37 20.36 3.07
N TRP A 23 34.06 19.64 3.96
CA TRP A 23 33.55 18.39 4.54
C TRP A 23 32.96 18.54 5.96
N GLU A 24 33.34 19.60 6.71
CA GLU A 24 32.91 19.81 8.10
C GLU A 24 31.78 20.84 8.29
N LEU A 25 31.50 21.69 7.31
CA LEU A 25 30.32 22.57 7.33
C LEU A 25 29.04 21.89 6.79
N SER A 26 29.18 20.72 6.16
CA SER A 26 28.07 19.92 5.63
C SER A 26 27.44 18.97 6.68
N LYS A 27 27.92 18.97 7.93
CA LYS A 27 27.34 18.14 9.00
C LYS A 27 26.52 18.92 10.04
N LYS A 28 26.35 20.24 9.89
CA LYS A 28 25.67 21.09 10.88
C LYS A 28 24.39 21.79 10.41
N LYS A 29 23.90 21.50 9.19
CA LYS A 29 22.70 22.17 8.64
C LYS A 29 21.75 21.25 7.86
N LYS A 30 21.52 20.04 8.37
CA LYS A 30 20.36 19.20 7.98
C LYS A 30 19.90 18.36 9.17
N LYS A 31 19.53 19.05 10.25
CA LYS A 31 18.62 18.52 11.27
C LYS A 31 17.28 19.25 11.14
N LYS A 32 16.74 19.32 9.92
CA LYS A 32 15.29 19.46 9.75
C LYS A 32 14.74 18.06 10.04
N LYS A 33 14.19 17.93 11.24
CA LYS A 33 13.35 16.81 11.66
C LYS A 33 12.42 16.53 10.48
N ALA A 34 12.57 15.38 9.83
CA ALA A 34 11.51 14.88 8.98
C ALA A 34 10.34 14.64 9.95
N GLU A 35 9.42 15.59 9.98
CA GLU A 35 8.07 15.39 10.48
C GLU A 35 7.56 14.22 9.65
N SER A 36 7.68 13.01 10.19
CA SER A 36 7.06 11.85 9.58
C SER A 36 5.60 12.19 9.48
N ASP A 37 5.06 12.32 8.26
CA ASP A 37 3.63 12.36 8.02
C ASP A 37 3.05 11.07 8.61
N GLN A 38 2.68 11.14 9.87
CA GLN A 38 1.92 10.12 10.57
C GLN A 38 0.55 10.18 9.91
N VAL A 39 0.37 9.43 8.82
CA VAL A 39 -0.95 9.16 8.25
C VAL A 39 -1.71 8.42 9.35
N LYS A 40 -2.47 9.18 10.16
CA LYS A 40 -3.42 8.61 11.10
C LYS A 40 -4.30 7.69 10.26
N PRO A 41 -4.53 6.43 10.66
CA PRO A 41 -5.41 5.56 9.90
C PRO A 41 -6.75 6.28 9.82
N VAL A 42 -7.11 6.71 8.61
CA VAL A 42 -8.46 7.20 8.36
C VAL A 42 -9.32 5.97 8.55
N VAL A 43 -10.03 5.91 9.68
CA VAL A 43 -11.02 4.87 9.93
C VAL A 43 -12.12 5.10 8.90
N VAL A 44 -12.01 4.42 7.76
CA VAL A 44 -13.00 4.53 6.69
C VAL A 44 -14.20 3.72 7.14
N ASN A 45 -15.21 4.42 7.67
CA ASN A 45 -16.45 3.79 8.08
C ASN A 45 -17.25 3.43 6.82
N ARG A 46 -17.00 2.24 6.25
CA ARG A 46 -17.70 1.75 5.06
C ARG A 46 -18.94 0.98 5.47
N SER A 47 -20.07 1.21 4.80
CA SER A 47 -21.26 0.37 4.95
C SER A 47 -21.19 -0.87 4.04
N PRO A 48 -21.76 -2.01 4.43
CA PRO A 48 -21.93 -3.14 3.53
C PRO A 48 -23.17 -2.94 2.65
N GLY A 49 -23.01 -3.05 1.33
CA GLY A 49 -24.09 -3.15 0.35
C GLY A 49 -24.25 -4.60 -0.12
N PHE A 50 -25.50 -5.08 -0.25
CA PHE A 50 -25.79 -6.45 -0.71
C PHE A 50 -26.67 -6.41 -1.96
N SER A 51 -26.14 -6.87 -3.09
CA SER A 51 -26.91 -7.01 -4.34
C SER A 51 -28.02 -8.06 -4.18
N SER A 52 -29.03 -8.03 -5.04
CA SER A 52 -30.07 -9.08 -5.07
C SER A 52 -29.47 -10.46 -5.34
N ARG A 53 -28.55 -10.56 -6.30
CA ARG A 53 -27.85 -11.81 -6.64
C ARG A 53 -27.07 -12.38 -5.46
N PHE A 54 -26.34 -11.54 -4.73
CA PHE A 54 -25.62 -11.96 -3.53
C PHE A 54 -26.57 -12.53 -2.46
N LYS A 55 -27.73 -11.87 -2.24
CA LYS A 55 -28.72 -12.34 -1.27
C LYS A 55 -29.29 -13.69 -1.67
N GLU A 56 -29.59 -13.88 -2.95
CA GLU A 56 -30.10 -15.14 -3.49
C GLU A 56 -29.05 -16.27 -3.38
N ASP A 57 -27.80 -16.00 -3.75
CA ASP A 57 -26.68 -16.94 -3.60
C ASP A 57 -26.50 -17.35 -2.14
N LEU A 58 -26.48 -16.38 -1.21
CA LEU A 58 -26.30 -16.64 0.21
C LEU A 58 -27.49 -17.42 0.80
N ALA A 59 -28.72 -17.07 0.42
CA ALA A 59 -29.91 -17.82 0.81
C ALA A 59 -29.90 -19.26 0.28
N TRP A 60 -29.36 -19.49 -0.92
CA TRP A 60 -29.14 -20.83 -1.44
C TRP A 60 -28.14 -21.60 -0.58
N TRP A 61 -27.00 -20.99 -0.23
CA TRP A 61 -26.00 -21.63 0.63
C TRP A 61 -26.55 -22.01 2.00
N PHE A 62 -27.34 -21.15 2.65
CA PHE A 62 -27.99 -21.50 3.92
C PHE A 62 -28.88 -22.76 3.84
N LYS A 63 -29.44 -23.05 2.67
CA LYS A 63 -30.29 -24.23 2.44
C LYS A 63 -29.51 -25.49 2.08
N HIS A 64 -28.32 -25.35 1.48
CA HIS A 64 -27.58 -26.49 0.89
C HIS A 64 -26.30 -26.84 1.64
N ASP A 65 -25.53 -25.83 2.08
CA ASP A 65 -24.33 -26.02 2.88
C ASP A 65 -24.10 -24.82 3.81
N PHE A 66 -24.48 -25.02 5.08
CA PHE A 66 -24.31 -24.01 6.12
C PHE A 66 -22.83 -23.65 6.38
N LYS A 67 -21.88 -24.57 6.17
CA LYS A 67 -20.45 -24.29 6.38
C LYS A 67 -19.95 -23.31 5.33
N VAL A 68 -20.39 -23.45 4.09
CA VAL A 68 -20.08 -22.50 3.03
C VAL A 68 -20.72 -21.14 3.31
N ALA A 69 -21.98 -21.10 3.74
CA ALA A 69 -22.65 -19.86 4.15
C ALA A 69 -21.89 -19.13 5.28
N SER A 70 -21.47 -19.86 6.32
CA SER A 70 -20.67 -19.32 7.42
C SER A 70 -19.35 -18.74 6.91
N LYS A 71 -18.63 -19.47 6.03
CA LYS A 71 -17.39 -19.00 5.44
C LYS A 71 -17.57 -17.73 4.60
N ILE A 72 -18.70 -17.59 3.89
CA ILE A 72 -19.02 -16.37 3.14
C ILE A 72 -19.16 -15.19 4.10
N LEU A 73 -19.82 -15.36 5.26
CA LEU A 73 -19.93 -14.31 6.27
C LEU A 73 -18.56 -13.96 6.88
N ASP A 74 -17.69 -14.93 7.12
CA ASP A 74 -16.31 -14.68 7.58
C ASP A 74 -15.53 -13.84 6.55
N LEU A 75 -15.68 -14.17 5.26
CA LEU A 75 -15.07 -13.40 4.17
C LEU A 75 -15.66 -11.99 4.08
N VAL A 76 -16.97 -11.81 4.27
CA VAL A 76 -17.62 -10.48 4.31
C VAL A 76 -17.01 -9.63 5.42
N THR A 77 -16.89 -10.18 6.64
CA THR A 77 -16.26 -9.48 7.77
C THR A 77 -14.80 -9.10 7.44
N ALA A 78 -14.01 -10.04 6.91
CA ALA A 78 -12.62 -9.78 6.54
C ALA A 78 -12.47 -8.71 5.44
N VAL A 79 -13.41 -8.65 4.49
CA VAL A 79 -13.45 -7.61 3.45
C VAL A 79 -13.77 -6.25 4.05
N MET A 80 -14.68 -6.17 5.02
CA MET A 80 -15.01 -4.91 5.69
C MET A 80 -13.80 -4.33 6.44
N ASP A 81 -13.00 -5.19 7.07
CA ASP A 81 -11.77 -4.78 7.77
C ASP A 81 -10.66 -4.38 6.79
N ASN A 82 -10.31 -5.28 5.86
CA ASN A 82 -9.21 -5.08 4.91
C ASN A 82 -9.60 -5.59 3.52
N PRO A 83 -10.16 -4.73 2.64
CA PRO A 83 -10.73 -5.17 1.37
C PRO A 83 -9.73 -5.85 0.44
N PHE A 84 -8.46 -5.46 0.47
CA PHE A 84 -7.45 -5.91 -0.51
C PHE A 84 -6.53 -7.03 0.00
N GLU A 85 -6.68 -7.43 1.27
CA GLU A 85 -5.77 -8.36 1.94
C GLU A 85 -6.51 -9.37 2.85
N GLY A 86 -5.80 -10.40 3.30
CA GLY A 86 -6.33 -11.38 4.26
C GLY A 86 -6.85 -12.66 3.61
N ILE A 87 -7.83 -13.29 4.27
CA ILE A 87 -8.31 -14.64 3.92
C ILE A 87 -8.98 -14.68 2.54
N GLY A 88 -8.94 -15.85 1.92
CA GLY A 88 -9.57 -16.10 0.62
C GLY A 88 -8.79 -15.60 -0.58
N LYS A 89 -7.50 -15.23 -0.46
CA LYS A 89 -6.65 -14.81 -1.58
C LYS A 89 -7.31 -13.72 -2.45
N PRO A 90 -7.33 -12.46 -1.99
CA PRO A 90 -7.92 -11.35 -2.73
C PRO A 90 -7.26 -11.18 -4.10
N GLU A 91 -8.07 -11.16 -5.16
CA GLU A 91 -7.60 -11.04 -6.55
C GLU A 91 -8.43 -9.96 -7.28
N PRO A 92 -7.80 -8.94 -7.90
CA PRO A 92 -8.52 -7.91 -8.66
C PRO A 92 -9.04 -8.48 -9.99
N LEU A 93 -10.29 -8.20 -10.33
CA LEU A 93 -10.90 -8.63 -11.61
C LEU A 93 -10.66 -7.57 -12.69
N LYS A 94 -9.60 -7.79 -13.48
CA LYS A 94 -9.06 -6.81 -14.45
C LYS A 94 -9.95 -6.46 -15.65
N TYR A 95 -10.89 -7.35 -16.00
CA TYR A 95 -11.78 -7.16 -17.16
C TYR A 95 -13.13 -6.52 -16.81
N MET A 96 -13.33 -6.20 -15.53
CA MET A 96 -14.51 -5.53 -15.02
C MET A 96 -14.15 -4.08 -14.67
N ASP A 97 -15.15 -3.27 -14.27
CA ASP A 97 -14.92 -1.92 -13.77
C ASP A 97 -13.80 -1.86 -12.73
N ALA A 98 -13.03 -0.76 -12.75
CA ALA A 98 -12.01 -0.51 -11.73
C ALA A 98 -12.64 -0.65 -10.33
N ASN A 99 -11.97 -1.39 -9.44
CA ASN A 99 -12.36 -1.68 -8.05
C ASN A 99 -13.23 -2.92 -7.79
N ILE A 100 -13.37 -3.84 -8.75
CA ILE A 100 -13.97 -5.16 -8.49
C ILE A 100 -12.91 -6.19 -8.11
N TRP A 101 -13.19 -6.94 -7.04
CA TRP A 101 -12.31 -7.92 -6.44
C TRP A 101 -13.04 -9.23 -6.21
N SER A 102 -12.26 -10.30 -6.13
CA SER A 102 -12.75 -11.63 -5.78
C SER A 102 -11.94 -12.23 -4.63
N ARG A 103 -12.59 -13.09 -3.85
CA ARG A 103 -11.96 -13.99 -2.86
C ARG A 103 -12.49 -15.40 -3.04
N ARG A 104 -11.63 -16.39 -2.82
CA ARG A 104 -11.93 -17.82 -2.88
C ARG A 104 -12.79 -18.26 -1.70
N ILE A 105 -13.99 -18.73 -2.02
CA ILE A 105 -14.83 -19.48 -1.09
C ILE A 105 -14.32 -20.93 -1.07
N ASP A 106 -14.15 -21.53 -2.25
CA ASP A 106 -13.54 -22.84 -2.44
C ASP A 106 -12.79 -22.89 -3.79
N LEU A 107 -12.66 -24.06 -4.40
CA LEU A 107 -12.01 -24.20 -5.70
C LEU A 107 -12.83 -23.54 -6.83
N GLU A 108 -14.15 -23.65 -6.78
CA GLU A 108 -15.08 -23.24 -7.83
C GLU A 108 -15.68 -21.85 -7.58
N HIS A 109 -16.08 -21.58 -6.34
CA HIS A 109 -16.87 -20.41 -5.99
C HIS A 109 -16.01 -19.25 -5.49
N ARG A 110 -16.47 -18.04 -5.81
CA ARG A 110 -15.82 -16.78 -5.44
C ARG A 110 -16.82 -15.84 -4.79
N LEU A 111 -16.40 -15.16 -3.73
CA LEU A 111 -17.04 -13.95 -3.24
C LEU A 111 -16.56 -12.80 -4.12
N VAL A 112 -17.48 -12.15 -4.82
CA VAL A 112 -17.19 -11.00 -5.69
C VAL A 112 -17.74 -9.73 -5.04
N TYR A 113 -16.92 -8.69 -4.95
CA TYR A 113 -17.28 -7.44 -4.30
C TYR A 113 -16.63 -6.23 -5.00
N ARG A 114 -17.23 -5.06 -4.83
CA ARG A 114 -16.73 -3.78 -5.32
C ARG A 114 -16.38 -2.87 -4.16
N VAL A 115 -15.19 -2.29 -4.18
CA VAL A 115 -14.72 -1.40 -3.12
C VAL A 115 -14.98 0.06 -3.51
N GLY A 116 -15.89 0.72 -2.79
CA GLY A 116 -16.15 2.14 -2.89
C GLY A 116 -15.52 2.94 -1.75
N SER A 117 -15.67 4.27 -1.81
CA SER A 117 -15.16 5.18 -0.78
C SER A 117 -15.96 5.09 0.53
N SER A 118 -17.29 5.01 0.45
CA SER A 118 -18.22 4.96 1.61
C SER A 118 -18.93 3.62 1.79
N GLN A 119 -18.89 2.74 0.79
CA GLN A 119 -19.60 1.47 0.78
C GLN A 119 -18.77 0.38 0.10
N ILE A 120 -18.92 -0.86 0.54
CA ILE A 120 -18.45 -2.06 -0.17
C ILE A 120 -19.68 -2.84 -0.63
N ASP A 121 -19.80 -3.05 -1.93
CA ASP A 121 -20.92 -3.81 -2.50
C ASP A 121 -20.52 -5.27 -2.70
N PHE A 122 -21.20 -6.19 -2.02
CA PHE A 122 -21.09 -7.62 -2.27
C PHE A 122 -22.03 -8.02 -3.40
N LEU A 123 -21.44 -8.53 -4.49
CA LEU A 123 -22.12 -8.68 -5.78
C LEU A 123 -22.62 -10.11 -6.03
N ALA A 124 -21.82 -11.12 -5.68
CA ALA A 124 -22.14 -12.54 -5.85
C ALA A 124 -21.29 -13.40 -4.92
N CYS A 125 -21.79 -14.57 -4.54
CA CYS A 125 -21.05 -15.53 -3.72
C CYS A 125 -21.26 -16.99 -4.15
N ARG A 126 -21.75 -17.19 -5.37
CA ARG A 126 -21.86 -18.50 -5.99
C ARG A 126 -21.56 -18.39 -7.48
N TYR A 127 -20.80 -19.35 -7.99
CA TYR A 127 -20.60 -19.48 -9.43
C TYR A 127 -21.83 -20.16 -10.04
N HIS A 128 -22.33 -19.61 -11.13
CA HIS A 128 -23.39 -20.23 -11.91
C HIS A 128 -22.75 -20.72 -13.21
N TYR A 129 -22.76 -22.03 -13.43
CA TYR A 129 -22.50 -22.56 -14.77
C TYR A 129 -23.73 -22.23 -15.62
N GLU A 130 -23.54 -21.46 -16.69
CA GLU A 130 -24.53 -21.35 -17.76
C GLU A 130 -24.59 -22.66 -18.57
#